data_AF-X1LHB1-F1
#
_entry.id   AF-X1LHB1-F1
#
_cell.length_a   1.000
_cell.length_b   1.000
_cell.length_c   1.000
_cell.angle_alpha   90.00
_cell.angle_beta   90.00
_cell.angle_gamma   90.00
#
_symmetry.space_group_name_H-M   'P 1'
#
loop_
_entity.id
_entity.type
_entity.pdbx_description
1 polymer ?
#
loop_
_entity_poly.entity_id
_entity_poly.type
_entity_poly.pdbx_seq_one_letter_code
_entity_poly.pdbx_strand_id
1 'polypeptide(L)'
;GLNSPFVKTEQMEYSLTEAGYEFLRASPPEGLPESGEVTPSGEATDESLKTTEYQQFIEFGKTTGVVPLALIEQTAKHVWSGGDFRDLSWVWHGLTQMGIRPDLAQRWWHSWRSFLRQPIPQELAESVGLQAPAGKGAEAGGKV
;
A
#
# COMPACT_ATOMS: atom_id res chain seq x y z
N GLY A 1 49.05 11.60 17.28
CA GLY A 1 47.96 12.51 16.92
C GLY A 1 47.01 11.79 16.00
N LEU A 2 45.71 11.92 16.30
CA LEU A 2 44.53 11.37 15.62
C LEU A 2 44.25 9.87 15.76
N ASN A 3 43.48 9.59 16.83
CA ASN A 3 42.48 8.54 16.94
C ASN A 3 41.49 8.61 15.77
N SER A 4 41.24 7.47 15.13
CA SER A 4 40.02 7.23 14.34
C SER A 4 39.39 5.95 14.88
N PRO A 5 38.24 5.99 15.56
CA PRO A 5 37.56 4.78 16.00
C PRO A 5 36.91 4.09 14.79
N PHE A 6 37.47 2.94 14.42
CA PHE A 6 36.84 1.95 13.55
C PHE A 6 35.54 1.50 14.22
N VAL A 7 34.40 1.93 13.68
CA VAL A 7 33.08 1.50 14.15
C VAL A 7 32.93 0.02 13.85
N LYS A 8 32.99 -0.77 14.92
CA LYS A 8 32.78 -2.22 14.93
C LYS A 8 31.31 -2.45 14.58
N THR A 9 31.04 -3.03 13.42
CA THR A 9 29.70 -3.54 13.06
C THR A 9 29.33 -4.64 14.03
N GLU A 10 28.50 -4.31 15.01
CA GLU A 10 27.83 -5.28 15.87
C GLU A 10 26.85 -6.07 15.02
N GLN A 11 27.22 -7.32 14.72
CA GLN A 11 26.23 -8.32 14.36
C GLN A 11 25.36 -8.53 15.61
N MET A 12 24.11 -8.07 15.55
CA MET A 12 23.11 -8.43 16.54
C MET A 12 22.80 -9.91 16.37
N GLU A 13 23.56 -10.72 17.09
CA GLU A 13 23.26 -12.11 17.38
C GLU A 13 21.94 -12.13 18.17
N TYR A 14 20.85 -12.52 17.49
CA TYR A 14 19.58 -12.75 18.15
C TYR A 14 19.70 -14.04 18.97
N SER A 15 20.26 -13.93 20.17
CA SER A 15 20.17 -14.96 21.18
C SER A 15 18.71 -15.08 21.61
N LEU A 16 18.00 -16.02 20.99
CA LEU A 16 16.64 -16.41 21.38
C LEU A 16 16.69 -16.80 22.86
N THR A 17 16.07 -16.00 23.73
CA THR A 17 16.02 -16.26 25.16
C THR A 17 15.20 -17.52 25.44
N GLU A 18 15.52 -18.25 26.53
CA GLU A 18 14.88 -19.54 26.86
C GLU A 18 13.34 -19.48 26.94
N ALA A 19 12.76 -18.30 27.20
CA ALA A 19 11.31 -18.06 27.15
C ALA A 19 10.68 -18.27 25.76
N GLY A 20 11.45 -18.15 24.67
CA GLY A 20 10.98 -18.39 23.30
C GLY A 20 10.86 -19.87 22.94
N TYR A 21 11.55 -20.77 23.67
CA TYR A 21 11.52 -22.22 23.41
C TYR A 21 10.37 -22.93 24.13
N GLU A 22 9.84 -22.38 25.22
CA GLU A 22 8.70 -22.98 25.93
C GLU A 22 7.39 -22.89 25.13
N PHE A 23 7.23 -21.88 24.28
CA PHE A 23 6.02 -21.73 23.46
C PHE A 23 5.93 -22.76 22.33
N LEU A 24 7.07 -23.28 21.84
CA LEU A 24 7.13 -24.30 20.79
C LEU A 24 7.05 -25.74 21.33
N ARG A 25 7.10 -25.93 22.65
CA ARG A 25 7.06 -27.26 23.31
C ARG A 25 5.74 -27.60 24.00
N ALA A 26 4.78 -26.68 24.02
CA ALA A 26 3.44 -26.99 24.50
C ALA A 26 2.72 -27.86 23.46
N SER A 27 2.83 -29.18 23.63
CA SER A 27 2.03 -30.16 22.91
C SER A 27 0.53 -29.85 23.04
N PRO A 28 -0.26 -30.11 21.97
CA PRO A 28 -1.69 -29.84 21.97
C PRO A 28 -2.41 -30.66 23.06
N PRO A 29 -3.42 -30.10 23.76
CA PRO A 29 -4.21 -30.88 24.68
C PRO A 29 -4.98 -31.97 23.93
N GLU A 30 -4.73 -33.23 24.29
CA GLU A 30 -5.55 -34.38 23.95
C GLU A 30 -7.01 -34.12 24.33
N GLY A 31 -7.91 -34.22 23.35
CA GLY A 31 -9.33 -34.01 23.56
C GLY A 31 -10.11 -33.99 22.26
N LEU A 32 -10.11 -35.10 21.51
CA LEU A 32 -11.16 -35.35 20.53
C LEU A 32 -12.50 -35.57 21.27
N PRO A 33 -13.62 -35.22 20.63
CA PRO A 33 -14.50 -36.31 20.24
C PRO A 33 -14.78 -36.37 18.73
N GLU A 34 -15.06 -37.59 18.31
CA GLU A 34 -15.38 -38.07 16.97
C GLU A 34 -16.54 -37.37 16.25
N SER A 35 -16.54 -37.56 14.93
CA SER A 35 -17.67 -37.48 13.99
C SER A 35 -18.20 -36.10 13.64
N GLY A 36 -17.95 -35.75 12.37
CA GLY A 36 -18.62 -34.67 11.68
C GLY A 36 -17.71 -34.11 10.61
N GLU A 37 -17.72 -34.74 9.44
CA GLU A 37 -17.36 -34.17 8.14
C GLU A 37 -17.24 -32.63 8.15
N VAL A 38 -16.03 -32.12 8.36
CA VAL A 38 -15.74 -30.70 8.17
C VAL A 38 -15.31 -30.55 6.73
N THR A 39 -16.29 -30.25 5.88
CA THR A 39 -16.08 -29.60 4.59
C THR A 39 -14.92 -28.60 4.68
N PRO A 40 -13.99 -28.53 3.72
CA PRO A 40 -13.10 -27.37 3.61
C PRO A 40 -13.95 -26.19 3.14
N SER A 41 -14.81 -25.67 4.02
CA SER A 41 -15.40 -24.35 3.85
C SER A 41 -14.26 -23.39 4.12
N GLY A 42 -13.54 -23.06 3.04
CA GLY A 42 -12.58 -21.98 3.00
C GLY A 42 -13.28 -20.66 3.24
N GLU A 43 -13.67 -20.41 4.49
CA GLU A 43 -13.82 -19.06 4.97
C GLU A 43 -12.40 -18.54 5.18
N ALA A 44 -11.89 -17.90 4.14
CA ALA A 44 -10.85 -16.91 4.29
C ALA A 44 -11.35 -15.94 5.36
N THR A 45 -10.83 -16.08 6.57
CA THR A 45 -11.06 -15.11 7.65
C THR A 45 -10.66 -13.74 7.13
N ASP A 46 -11.56 -12.77 7.28
CA ASP A 46 -11.43 -11.36 6.87
C ASP A 46 -10.11 -10.71 7.36
N GLU A 47 -9.44 -11.32 8.34
CA GLU A 47 -8.13 -10.93 8.87
C GLU A 47 -6.93 -11.40 8.02
N SER A 48 -7.05 -12.47 7.23
CA SER A 48 -5.96 -12.94 6.35
C SER A 48 -5.86 -12.10 5.06
N LEU A 49 -6.96 -11.48 4.63
CA LEU A 49 -7.00 -10.49 3.55
C LEU A 49 -6.52 -9.09 4.01
N LYS A 50 -6.46 -8.84 5.32
CA LYS A 50 -5.86 -7.65 5.96
C LYS A 50 -4.34 -7.79 6.11
N THR A 51 -3.64 -8.31 5.10
CA THR A 51 -2.34 -7.75 4.76
C THR A 51 -2.63 -6.35 4.20
N THR A 52 -2.78 -5.45 5.18
CA THR A 52 -3.73 -4.34 5.25
C THR A 52 -3.72 -3.43 4.03
N GLU A 53 -4.85 -2.82 3.69
CA GLU A 53 -4.98 -1.74 2.70
C GLU A 53 -3.84 -0.71 2.81
N TYR A 54 -3.36 -0.47 4.02
CA TYR A 54 -2.18 0.35 4.32
C TYR A 54 -0.89 -0.19 3.68
N GLN A 55 -0.61 -1.49 3.82
CA GLN A 55 0.54 -2.14 3.17
C GLN A 55 0.41 -2.11 1.66
N GLN A 56 -0.78 -2.40 1.11
CA GLN A 56 -1.02 -2.30 -0.34
C GLN A 56 -0.78 -0.89 -0.85
N PHE A 57 -1.23 0.12 -0.11
CA PHE A 57 -0.99 1.52 -0.41
C PHE A 57 0.51 1.85 -0.47
N ILE A 58 1.30 1.37 0.51
CA ILE A 58 2.76 1.52 0.53
C ILE A 58 3.41 0.82 -0.67
N GLU A 59 3.00 -0.41 -1.01
CA GLU A 59 3.53 -1.16 -2.13
C GLU A 59 3.26 -0.46 -3.48
N PHE A 60 2.11 0.19 -3.64
CA PHE A 60 1.85 1.03 -4.82
C PHE A 60 2.79 2.24 -4.89
N GLY A 61 3.10 2.87 -3.75
CA GLY A 61 4.07 3.97 -3.70
C GLY A 61 5.47 3.52 -4.14
N LYS A 62 5.91 2.35 -3.66
CA LYS A 62 7.20 1.74 -4.05
C LYS A 62 7.23 1.42 -5.55
N THR A 63 6.20 0.74 -6.04
CA THR A 63 6.09 0.32 -7.45
C THR A 63 6.01 1.51 -8.40
N THR A 64 5.41 2.62 -7.96
CA THR A 64 5.32 3.86 -8.73
C THR A 64 6.68 4.57 -8.83
N GLY A 65 7.66 4.21 -8.00
CA GLY A 65 9.00 4.80 -7.99
C GLY A 65 9.09 6.07 -7.14
N VAL A 66 8.18 6.27 -6.17
CA VAL A 66 8.29 7.37 -5.21
C VAL A 66 9.50 7.12 -4.31
N VAL A 67 10.35 8.12 -4.18
CA VAL A 67 11.52 8.09 -3.32
C VAL A 67 11.61 9.40 -2.53
N PRO A 68 12.13 9.38 -1.29
CA PRO A 68 12.62 8.22 -0.53
C PRO A 68 11.49 7.35 0.06
N LEU A 69 11.80 6.14 0.54
CA LEU A 69 10.82 5.25 1.20
C LEU A 69 10.10 5.92 2.38
N ALA A 70 10.81 6.74 3.14
CA ALA A 70 10.24 7.52 4.24
C ALA A 70 9.09 8.45 3.78
N LEU A 71 9.15 8.99 2.55
CA LEU A 71 8.08 9.81 1.98
C LEU A 71 6.82 8.96 1.72
N ILE A 72 6.99 7.72 1.27
CA ILE A 72 5.87 6.79 1.06
C ILE A 72 5.17 6.51 2.39
N GLU A 73 5.93 6.16 3.42
CA GLU A 73 5.39 5.83 4.75
C GLU A 73 4.72 7.04 5.42
N GLN A 74 5.34 8.23 5.32
CA GLN A 74 4.74 9.47 5.82
C GLN A 74 3.44 9.80 5.11
N THR A 75 3.39 9.59 3.79
CA THR A 75 2.17 9.84 3.01
C THR A 75 1.07 8.84 3.36
N ALA A 76 1.40 7.55 3.50
CA ALA A 76 0.46 6.54 3.95
C ALA A 76 -0.09 6.87 5.34
N LYS A 77 0.78 7.28 6.27
CA LYS A 77 0.38 7.71 7.61
C LYS A 77 -0.54 8.93 7.57
N HIS A 78 -0.22 9.93 6.75
CA HIS A 78 -1.06 11.13 6.57
C HIS A 78 -2.46 10.74 6.11
N VAL A 79 -2.56 9.93 5.07
CA VAL A 79 -3.85 9.44 4.54
C VAL A 79 -4.67 8.70 5.60
N TRP A 80 -4.06 7.83 6.40
CA TRP A 80 -4.78 7.08 7.44
C TRP A 80 -5.14 7.88 8.69
N SER A 81 -4.36 8.92 9.01
CA SER A 81 -4.57 9.71 10.23
C SER A 81 -5.48 10.92 10.03
N GLY A 82 -5.54 11.47 8.82
CA GLY A 82 -6.24 12.72 8.54
C GLY A 82 -7.62 12.57 7.89
N GLY A 83 -7.99 11.38 7.39
CA GLY A 83 -9.25 11.18 6.68
C GLY A 83 -9.53 9.72 6.32
N ASP A 84 -10.48 9.51 5.41
CA ASP A 84 -10.87 8.18 4.93
C ASP A 84 -10.00 7.76 3.74
N PHE A 85 -9.26 6.67 3.89
CA PHE A 85 -8.43 6.11 2.80
C PHE A 85 -9.25 5.63 1.59
N ARG A 86 -10.58 5.48 1.73
CA ARG A 86 -11.53 5.16 0.65
C ARG A 86 -12.08 6.40 -0.05
N ASP A 87 -11.87 7.59 0.53
CA ASP A 87 -12.17 8.86 -0.12
C ASP A 87 -11.02 9.22 -1.06
N LEU A 88 -11.26 9.04 -2.36
CA LEU A 88 -10.26 9.29 -3.39
C LEU A 88 -9.87 10.77 -3.49
N SER A 89 -10.75 11.71 -3.15
CA SER A 89 -10.44 13.13 -3.07
C SER A 89 -9.45 13.39 -1.94
N TRP A 90 -9.70 12.82 -0.77
CA TRP A 90 -8.78 12.86 0.37
C TRP A 90 -7.41 12.25 0.01
N VAL A 91 -7.37 11.08 -0.61
CA VAL A 91 -6.11 10.42 -1.00
C VAL A 91 -5.32 11.28 -1.99
N TRP A 92 -5.98 11.87 -3.00
CA TRP A 92 -5.34 12.77 -3.95
C TRP A 92 -4.74 14.01 -3.27
N HIS A 93 -5.50 14.61 -2.36
CA HIS A 93 -5.01 15.73 -1.56
C HIS A 93 -3.82 15.33 -0.68
N GLY A 94 -3.85 14.16 -0.04
CA GLY A 94 -2.73 13.66 0.73
C GLY A 94 -1.46 13.49 -0.09
N LEU A 95 -1.56 12.90 -1.28
CA LEU A 95 -0.41 12.70 -2.18
C LEU A 95 0.19 14.05 -2.63
N THR A 96 -0.64 15.02 -2.97
CA THR A 96 -0.21 16.34 -3.44
C THR A 96 0.35 17.21 -2.32
N GLN A 97 -0.26 17.19 -1.13
CA GLN A 97 0.22 17.93 0.05
C GLN A 97 1.59 17.45 0.53
N MET A 98 1.85 16.14 0.43
CA MET A 98 3.15 15.56 0.78
C MET A 98 4.25 15.86 -0.25
N GLY A 99 3.96 16.64 -1.29
CA GLY A 99 4.95 17.09 -2.27
C GLY A 99 5.40 15.98 -3.23
N ILE A 100 4.60 14.92 -3.39
CA ILE A 100 4.88 13.90 -4.40
C ILE A 100 4.75 14.54 -5.77
N ARG A 101 5.72 14.25 -6.65
CA ARG A 101 5.69 14.73 -8.04
C ARG A 101 4.34 14.39 -8.69
N PRO A 102 3.72 15.33 -9.43
CA PRO A 102 2.37 15.13 -9.97
C PRO A 102 2.19 13.86 -10.79
N ASP A 103 3.19 13.50 -11.61
CA ASP A 103 3.15 12.28 -12.42
C ASP A 103 3.15 10.99 -11.58
N LEU A 104 3.91 10.99 -10.47
CA LEU A 104 3.97 9.86 -9.54
C LEU A 104 2.72 9.81 -8.66
N ALA A 105 2.25 10.96 -8.18
CA ALA A 105 1.00 11.06 -7.44
C ALA A 105 -0.16 10.51 -8.27
N GLN A 106 -0.23 10.88 -9.56
CA GLN A 106 -1.27 10.40 -10.48
C GLN A 106 -1.21 8.88 -10.65
N ARG A 107 -0.03 8.31 -10.91
CA ARG A 107 0.14 6.86 -11.07
C ARG A 107 -0.22 6.08 -9.80
N TRP A 108 0.24 6.57 -8.65
CA TRP A 108 -0.06 5.96 -7.37
C TRP A 108 -1.57 6.03 -7.07
N TRP A 109 -2.18 7.19 -7.24
CA TRP A 109 -3.61 7.39 -7.06
C TRP A 109 -4.45 6.51 -7.98
N HIS A 110 -4.09 6.38 -9.26
CA HIS A 110 -4.80 5.49 -10.20
C HIS A 110 -4.67 4.02 -9.83
N SER A 111 -3.51 3.61 -9.32
CA SER A 111 -3.29 2.25 -8.82
C SER A 111 -4.18 1.97 -7.61
N TRP A 112 -4.25 2.93 -6.68
CA TRP A 112 -5.11 2.86 -5.50
C TRP A 112 -6.60 2.83 -5.84
N ARG A 113 -7.06 3.75 -6.68
CA ARG A 113 -8.43 3.77 -7.19
C ARG A 113 -8.83 2.44 -7.83
N SER A 114 -7.93 1.88 -8.66
CA SER A 114 -8.17 0.61 -9.34
C SER A 114 -8.26 -0.55 -8.36
N PHE A 115 -7.42 -0.55 -7.31
CA PHE A 115 -7.49 -1.52 -6.21
C PHE A 115 -8.84 -1.44 -5.46
N LEU A 116 -9.32 -0.23 -5.16
CA LEU A 116 -10.63 -0.01 -4.52
C LEU A 116 -11.82 -0.23 -5.47
N ARG A 117 -11.58 -0.43 -6.77
CA ARG A 117 -12.61 -0.59 -7.82
C ARG A 117 -13.61 0.57 -7.87
N GLN A 118 -13.17 1.77 -7.53
CA GLN A 118 -14.01 2.96 -7.50
C GLN A 118 -13.93 3.74 -8.83
N PRO A 119 -15.00 4.43 -9.24
CA PRO A 119 -14.94 5.36 -10.37
C PRO A 119 -14.04 6.56 -10.04
N ILE A 120 -13.64 7.31 -11.06
CA ILE A 120 -12.93 8.58 -10.87
C ILE A 120 -13.95 9.62 -10.38
N PRO A 121 -13.72 10.29 -9.24
CA PRO A 121 -14.57 11.39 -8.79
C PRO A 121 -14.58 12.51 -9.82
N GLN A 122 -15.75 13.10 -10.10
CA GLN A 122 -15.90 14.14 -11.12
C GLN A 122 -15.04 15.37 -10.83
N GLU A 123 -14.94 15.76 -9.56
CA GLU A 123 -14.11 16.86 -9.08
C GLU A 123 -12.60 16.66 -9.35
N LEU A 124 -12.16 15.42 -9.45
CA LEU A 124 -10.75 15.07 -9.68
C LEU A 124 -10.41 14.81 -11.14
N ALA A 125 -11.40 14.65 -12.02
CA ALA A 125 -11.18 14.20 -13.40
C ALA A 125 -10.13 15.03 -14.14
N GLU A 126 -10.21 16.36 -14.03
CA GLU A 126 -9.26 17.28 -14.67
C GLU A 126 -7.86 17.22 -14.02
N SER A 127 -7.80 17.05 -12.70
CA SER A 127 -6.56 17.04 -11.93
C SER A 127 -5.75 15.75 -12.08
N VAL A 128 -6.43 14.61 -12.23
CA VAL A 128 -5.80 13.28 -12.36
C VAL A 128 -5.60 12.86 -13.82
N GLY A 129 -5.77 13.80 -14.75
CA GLY A 129 -5.40 13.63 -16.14
C GLY A 129 -6.36 12.77 -16.96
N LEU A 130 -7.67 12.80 -16.69
CA LEU A 130 -8.64 12.56 -17.77
C LEU A 130 -8.52 13.74 -18.75
N GLN A 131 -7.48 13.71 -19.59
CA GLN A 131 -7.66 14.28 -20.91
C GLN A 131 -8.78 13.48 -21.54
N ALA A 132 -9.95 14.10 -21.75
CA ALA A 132 -10.88 13.62 -22.74
C ALA A 132 -10.04 13.21 -23.97
N PRO A 133 -10.25 12.03 -24.58
CA PRO A 133 -9.51 11.67 -25.78
C PRO A 133 -9.63 12.87 -26.70
N ALA A 134 -8.49 13.52 -26.98
CA ALA A 134 -8.45 14.72 -27.78
C ALA A 134 -9.28 14.42 -29.02
N GLY A 135 -10.43 15.10 -29.12
CA GLY A 135 -11.40 14.85 -30.17
C GLY A 135 -10.61 14.81 -31.46
N LYS A 136 -10.67 13.66 -32.14
CA LYS A 136 -10.13 13.50 -33.49
C LYS A 136 -11.01 14.37 -34.39
N GLY A 137 -10.73 15.67 -34.34
CA GLY A 137 -11.48 16.77 -34.90
C GLY A 137 -10.47 17.82 -35.33
N ALA A 138 -9.72 17.49 -36.37
CA ALA A 138 -9.01 18.41 -37.25
C ALA A 138 -8.85 17.67 -38.58
N GLU A 139 -9.09 18.22 -39.76
CA GLU A 139 -9.82 19.40 -40.20
C GLU A 139 -9.95 19.21 -41.73
N ALA A 140 -10.84 19.97 -42.34
CA ALA A 140 -11.14 20.03 -43.76
C ALA A 140 -9.91 19.92 -44.71
N GLY A 141 -9.97 18.95 -45.61
CA GLY A 141 -9.24 18.96 -46.87
C GLY A 141 -10.21 19.23 -48.02
N GLY A 142 -10.52 20.50 -48.26
CA GLY A 142 -11.19 20.92 -49.49
C GLY A 142 -10.25 20.78 -50.68
N LYS A 143 -10.57 19.86 -51.60
CA LYS A 143 -10.33 19.97 -53.06
C LYS A 143 -10.83 18.70 -53.76
N VAL A 144 -11.85 18.83 -54.61
CA VAL A 144 -11.82 18.59 -56.07
C VAL A 144 -13.11 19.14 -56.68
#